data_AF-A0A5C7XDK8-F1
#
_entry.id   AF-A0A5C7XDK8-F1
#
_cell.length_a   1.000
_cell.length_b   1.000
_cell.length_c   1.000
_cell.angle_alpha   90.00
_cell.angle_beta   90.00
_cell.angle_gamma   90.00
#
_symmetry.space_group_name_H-M   'P 1'
#
loop_
_entity.id
_entity.type
_entity.pdbx_description
1 polymer ?
#
loop_
_entity_poly.entity_id
_entity_poly.type
_entity_poly.pdbx_seq_one_letter_code
_entity_poly.pdbx_strand_id
1 'polypeptide(L)'
;MTQLLSPSGDIHVGELYGKPAAPGQTSAIYHVVAVHKLGITLQNMDNPLSQFETTASKLLQSGYVRLSQTPYVNLQQTGKRKSAQQKLKRCPFTLDVFAERADCERPAVTA
;
A
#
# COMPACT_ATOMS: atom_id res chain seq x y z
N MET A 1 -23.21 6.85 11.79
CA MET A 1 -22.09 6.12 12.45
C MET A 1 -20.93 7.09 12.60
N THR A 2 -20.93 7.84 13.69
CA THR A 2 -19.90 8.83 14.05
C THR A 2 -18.72 8.07 14.63
N GLN A 3 -17.64 7.92 13.86
CA GLN A 3 -16.40 7.36 14.38
C GLN A 3 -15.79 8.34 15.40
N LEU A 4 -15.66 7.86 16.62
CA LEU A 4 -15.00 8.52 17.74
C LEU A 4 -13.54 8.77 17.35
N LEU A 5 -13.20 10.05 17.16
CA LEU A 5 -11.84 10.52 17.01
C LEU A 5 -11.12 10.28 18.35
N SER A 6 -10.34 9.20 18.45
CA SER A 6 -9.51 8.93 19.62
C SER A 6 -8.43 10.02 19.73
N PRO A 7 -8.42 10.86 20.78
CA PRO A 7 -7.37 11.83 21.01
C PRO A 7 -6.35 11.20 21.96
N SER A 8 -5.43 10.39 21.45
CA SER A 8 -4.30 9.92 22.26
C SER A 8 -3.13 9.45 21.40
N GLY A 9 -2.27 10.41 21.08
CA GLY A 9 -0.85 10.30 21.44
C GLY A 9 0.13 10.11 20.31
N ASP A 10 -0.07 9.09 19.47
CA ASP A 10 1.02 8.59 18.62
C ASP A 10 0.61 8.54 17.14
N ILE A 11 1.36 9.31 16.34
CA ILE A 11 1.30 9.30 14.88
C ILE A 11 2.16 8.14 14.39
N HIS A 12 1.63 7.36 13.45
CA HIS A 12 2.31 6.20 12.89
C HIS A 12 2.66 6.41 11.41
N VAL A 13 3.73 5.75 10.98
CA VAL A 13 4.09 5.69 9.56
C VAL A 13 2.97 4.99 8.78
N GLY A 14 2.59 5.56 7.64
CA GLY A 14 1.50 5.06 6.80
C GLY A 14 0.15 5.71 7.06
N GLU A 15 -0.01 6.52 8.11
CA GLU A 15 -1.27 7.24 8.35
C GLU A 15 -1.47 8.37 7.32
N LEU A 16 -2.75 8.65 7.01
CA LEU A 16 -3.14 9.77 6.17
C LEU A 16 -3.78 10.87 6.99
N TYR A 17 -3.32 12.10 6.78
CA TYR A 17 -3.86 13.31 7.39
C TYR A 17 -4.35 14.26 6.33
N GLY A 18 -5.48 14.92 6.56
CA GLY A 18 -6.00 15.91 5.64
C GLY A 18 -6.71 17.04 6.33
N LYS A 19 -6.77 18.18 5.66
CA LYS A 19 -7.49 19.36 6.14
C LYS A 19 -8.88 19.40 5.51
N PRO A 20 -9.97 19.28 6.30
CA PRO A 20 -11.32 19.37 5.77
C PRO A 20 -11.58 20.82 5.33
N ALA A 21 -12.07 21.00 4.10
CA ALA A 21 -12.44 22.31 3.56
C ALA A 21 -13.95 22.48 3.42
N ALA A 22 -14.65 21.42 3.04
CA ALA A 22 -16.10 21.35 2.95
C ALA A 22 -16.56 19.92 3.33
N PRO A 23 -17.84 19.70 3.66
CA PRO A 23 -18.35 18.34 3.88
C PRO A 23 -18.08 17.47 2.64
N GLY A 24 -17.20 16.47 2.80
CA GLY A 24 -16.79 15.56 1.73
C GLY A 24 -15.60 16.03 0.86
N GLN A 25 -14.98 17.18 1.14
CA GLN A 25 -13.75 17.62 0.44
C GLN A 25 -12.59 17.91 1.41
N THR A 26 -11.44 17.35 1.07
CA THR A 26 -10.15 17.59 1.73
C THR A 26 -9.22 18.30 0.76
N SER A 27 -8.75 19.50 1.10
CA SER A 27 -7.94 20.32 0.17
C SER A 27 -6.52 19.81 -0.03
N ALA A 28 -5.97 19.14 0.98
CA ALA A 28 -4.64 18.55 0.90
C ALA A 28 -4.62 17.30 1.76
N ILE A 29 -4.05 16.23 1.21
CA ILE A 29 -3.85 14.96 1.89
C ILE A 29 -2.35 14.71 1.99
N TYR A 30 -1.91 14.41 3.20
CA TYR A 30 -0.53 14.14 3.53
C TYR A 30 -0.40 12.72 4.07
N HIS A 31 0.60 12.02 3.57
CA HIS A 31 1.01 10.71 4.03
C HIS A 31 2.18 10.83 5.00
N VAL A 32 2.11 10.14 6.13
CA VAL A 32 3.22 10.05 7.10
C VAL A 32 4.26 9.05 6.59
N VAL A 33 5.38 9.57 6.09
CA VAL A 33 6.48 8.76 5.55
C VAL A 33 7.41 8.26 6.66
N ALA A 34 7.68 9.10 7.65
CA ALA A 34 8.58 8.79 8.74
C ALA A 34 8.12 9.47 10.03
N VAL A 35 8.39 8.80 11.15
CA VAL A 35 8.14 9.33 12.50
C VAL A 35 9.47 9.29 13.25
N HIS A 36 9.91 10.45 13.71
CA HIS A 36 11.10 10.67 14.51
C HIS A 36 10.71 11.03 15.94
N LYS A 37 11.67 10.98 16.87
CA LYS A 37 11.42 11.32 18.29
C LYS A 37 10.89 12.74 18.51
N LEU A 38 11.25 13.67 17.63
CA LEU A 38 10.95 15.10 17.76
C LEU A 38 10.06 15.64 16.63
N GLY A 39 9.68 14.80 15.66
CA GLY A 39 8.98 15.27 14.46
C GLY A 39 8.48 14.14 13.58
N ILE A 40 7.67 14.51 12.60
CA ILE A 40 7.08 13.63 11.59
C ILE A 40 7.36 14.22 10.22
N THR A 41 7.59 13.33 9.25
CA THR A 41 7.81 13.69 7.85
C THR A 41 6.54 13.36 7.07
N LEU A 42 6.00 14.39 6.42
CA LEU A 42 4.77 14.31 5.67
C LEU A 42 5.05 14.53 4.19
N GLN A 43 4.37 13.76 3.36
CA GLN A 43 4.45 13.87 1.90
C GLN A 43 3.07 14.17 1.34
N ASN A 44 2.98 15.18 0.48
CA ASN A 44 1.74 15.48 -0.23
C ASN A 44 1.39 14.34 -1.20
N MET A 45 0.15 13.87 -1.18
CA MET A 45 -0.32 12.86 -2.12
C MET A 45 -0.49 13.37 -3.55
N ASP A 46 -0.77 14.66 -3.74
CA ASP A 46 -0.88 15.28 -5.06
C ASP A 46 0.49 15.62 -5.66
N ASN A 47 1.50 15.82 -4.82
CA ASN A 47 2.86 16.12 -5.26
C ASN A 47 3.90 15.37 -4.40
N PRO A 48 4.41 14.22 -4.87
CA PRO A 48 5.32 13.39 -4.09
C PRO A 48 6.67 14.05 -3.80
N LEU A 49 7.05 15.11 -4.52
CA LEU A 49 8.26 15.89 -4.25
C LEU A 49 8.08 16.90 -3.10
N SER A 50 6.82 17.21 -2.74
CA SER A 50 6.51 18.10 -1.63
C SER A 50 6.52 17.29 -0.33
N GLN A 51 7.69 17.28 0.31
CA GLN A 51 7.89 16.71 1.64
C GLN A 51 8.22 17.81 2.63
N PHE A 52 7.68 17.72 3.83
CA PHE A 52 8.01 18.64 4.91
C PHE A 52 8.00 17.96 6.27
N GLU A 53 8.78 18.51 7.19
CA GLU A 53 8.86 18.05 8.57
C GLU A 53 8.04 18.96 9.48
N THR A 54 7.27 18.34 10.37
CA THR A 54 6.49 19.07 11.38
C THR A 54 6.40 18.26 12.67
N THR A 55 5.81 18.82 13.72
CA THR A 55 5.51 18.07 14.95
C THR A 55 4.06 17.61 14.95
N ALA A 56 3.78 16.50 15.64
CA ALA A 56 2.41 16.00 15.80
C ALA A 56 1.46 17.08 16.34
N SER A 57 1.92 17.84 17.35
CA SER A 57 1.15 18.94 17.95
C SER A 57 0.83 20.05 16.95
N LYS A 58 1.79 20.46 16.13
CA LYS A 58 1.57 21.51 15.11
C LYS A 58 0.63 21.05 14.01
N LEU A 59 0.72 19.79 13.62
CA LEU A 59 -0.19 19.21 12.63
C LEU A 59 -1.64 19.25 13.13
N LEU A 60 -1.88 18.80 14.38
CA LEU A 60 -3.22 18.85 14.98
C LEU A 60 -3.71 20.29 15.19
N GLN A 61 -2.86 21.20 15.67
CA GLN A 61 -3.18 22.62 15.83
C GLN A 61 -3.55 23.31 14.50
N SER A 62 -2.96 22.86 13.39
CA SER A 62 -3.25 23.39 12.05
C SER A 62 -4.60 22.92 11.48
N GLY A 63 -5.32 22.07 12.22
CA GLY A 63 -6.63 21.54 11.85
C GLY A 63 -6.57 20.34 10.91
N TYR A 64 -5.42 19.65 10.82
CA TYR A 64 -5.35 18.38 10.11
C TYR A 64 -5.99 17.28 10.94
N VAL A 65 -6.84 16.50 10.29
CA VAL A 65 -7.55 15.36 10.89
C VAL A 65 -7.03 14.09 10.26
N ARG A 66 -6.91 13.03 11.07
CA ARG A 66 -6.56 11.70 10.59
C ARG A 66 -7.69 11.14 9.73
N LEU A 67 -7.40 10.84 8.47
CA LEU A 67 -8.35 10.30 7.49
C LEU A 67 -8.32 8.77 7.45
N SER A 68 -7.14 8.16 7.61
CA SER A 68 -7.02 6.70 7.65
C SER A 68 -5.87 6.28 8.56
N GLN A 69 -6.07 5.15 9.24
CA GLN A 69 -5.10 4.53 10.15
C GLN A 69 -4.37 3.36 9.49
N THR A 70 -4.64 3.06 8.21
CA THR A 70 -4.17 1.82 7.59
C THR A 70 -2.74 1.97 7.08
N PRO A 71 -1.76 1.21 7.60
CA PRO A 71 -0.50 1.04 6.90
C PRO A 71 -0.79 0.34 5.56
N TYR A 72 -0.28 0.90 4.46
CA TYR A 72 -0.47 0.37 3.11
C TYR A 72 0.07 -1.07 2.95
N VAL A 73 0.91 -1.51 3.89
CA VAL A 73 1.47 -2.87 3.95
C VAL A 73 1.08 -3.51 5.28
N ASN A 74 0.35 -4.62 5.20
CA ASN A 74 0.07 -5.47 6.35
C ASN A 74 1.38 -6.19 6.73
N LEU A 75 2.13 -5.63 7.69
CA LEU A 75 3.40 -6.19 8.17
C LEU A 75 3.23 -7.46 9.03
N GLN A 76 1.99 -7.92 9.24
CA GLN A 76 1.76 -9.25 9.77
C GLN A 76 2.38 -10.26 8.80
N GLN A 77 3.47 -10.91 9.21
CA GLN A 77 3.97 -12.09 8.53
C GLN A 77 2.85 -13.13 8.56
N THR A 78 2.07 -13.22 7.48
CA THR A 78 1.10 -14.29 7.30
C THR A 78 1.91 -15.58 7.15
N GLY A 79 2.09 -16.26 8.28
CA GLY A 79 2.78 -17.53 8.34
C GLY A 79 2.07 -18.52 7.43
N LYS A 80 2.67 -18.77 6.26
CA LYS A 80 2.86 -20.06 5.59
C LYS A 80 3.48 -19.81 4.22
N ARG A 81 4.80 -19.97 4.12
CA ARG A 81 5.46 -20.25 2.84
C ARG A 81 4.83 -21.53 2.28
N LYS A 82 3.89 -21.41 1.34
CA LYS A 82 3.51 -22.54 0.49
C LYS A 82 4.62 -22.71 -0.55
N SER A 83 5.47 -23.68 -0.24
CA SER A 83 6.23 -24.56 -1.12
C SER A 83 6.07 -24.32 -2.63
N ALA A 84 7.22 -24.10 -3.26
CA ALA A 84 7.65 -24.53 -4.60
C ALA A 84 6.62 -24.45 -5.74
N GLN A 85 6.91 -23.54 -6.69
CA GLN A 85 6.56 -23.67 -8.11
C GLN A 85 5.26 -24.44 -8.35
N GLN A 86 4.12 -23.78 -8.17
CA GLN A 86 2.90 -24.25 -8.80
C GLN A 86 3.20 -24.25 -10.31
N LYS A 87 3.54 -25.42 -10.86
CA LYS A 87 3.69 -25.59 -12.31
C LYS A 87 2.42 -25.01 -12.89
N LEU A 88 2.55 -23.93 -13.67
CA LEU A 88 1.45 -23.40 -14.45
C LEU A 88 0.82 -24.62 -15.14
N LYS A 89 -0.45 -24.91 -14.84
CA LYS A 89 -1.19 -25.96 -15.54
C LYS A 89 -1.28 -25.46 -16.99
N ARG A 90 -0.32 -25.85 -17.84
CA ARG A 90 -0.36 -25.55 -19.27
C ARG A 90 -1.70 -26.06 -19.78
N CYS A 91 -2.44 -25.19 -20.47
CA CYS A 91 -3.72 -25.56 -21.04
C CYS A 91 -3.46 -26.70 -22.05
N PRO A 92 -4.22 -27.82 -21.98
CA PRO A 92 -4.01 -28.98 -22.85
C PRO A 92 -4.22 -28.67 -24.35
N PHE A 93 -4.74 -27.49 -24.68
CA PHE A 93 -5.04 -27.04 -26.03
C PHE A 93 -4.25 -25.81 -26.48
N THR A 94 -3.23 -25.37 -25.72
CA THR A 94 -2.32 -24.34 -26.23
C THR A 94 -1.38 -25.01 -27.24
N LEU A 95 -1.55 -24.67 -28.51
CA LEU A 95 -0.64 -25.04 -29.58
C LEU A 95 0.67 -24.26 -29.42
N ASP A 96 1.79 -24.98 -29.39
CA ASP A 96 3.10 -24.36 -29.53
C ASP A 96 3.32 -24.02 -31.01
N VAL A 97 3.36 -22.73 -31.33
CA VAL A 97 3.49 -22.20 -32.69
C VAL A 97 4.79 -22.66 -33.36
N PHE A 98 5.82 -23.01 -32.59
CA PHE A 98 7.11 -23.45 -33.13
C PHE A 98 7.22 -24.97 -33.28
N ALA A 99 6.50 -25.73 -32.45
CA ALA A 99 6.60 -27.19 -32.43
C ALA A 99 5.45 -27.90 -33.17
N GLU A 100 4.44 -27.15 -33.65
CA GLU A 100 3.18 -27.65 -34.26
C GLU A 100 2.50 -28.76 -33.43
N ARG A 101 2.74 -28.76 -32.13
CA ARG A 101 2.29 -29.77 -31.17
C ARG A 101 1.66 -29.10 -29.98
N ALA A 102 0.80 -29.84 -29.28
CA ALA A 102 0.28 -29.36 -28.02
C ALA A 102 1.42 -29.27 -27.01
N ASP A 103 1.42 -28.21 -26.21
CA ASP A 103 2.41 -27.94 -25.16
C ASP A 103 2.55 -29.08 -24.12
N CYS A 104 1.57 -29.99 -24.07
CA CYS A 104 1.54 -31.16 -23.20
C CYS A 104 2.14 -32.44 -23.83
N GLU A 105 2.45 -32.44 -25.13
CA GLU A 105 3.05 -33.57 -25.82
C GLU A 105 4.57 -33.61 -25.60
N ARG A 106 5.11 -34.80 -25.28
CA ARG A 106 6.56 -34.98 -25.19
C ARG A 106 7.13 -35.15 -26.60
N PRO A 107 8.36 -34.66 -26.88
CA PRO A 107 9.01 -34.91 -28.16
C PRO A 107 9.17 -36.42 -28.37
N ALA A 108 8.74 -36.91 -29.53
CA ALA A 108 9.03 -38.27 -29.96
C ALA A 108 10.55 -38.41 -30.11
N VAL A 109 11.14 -39.32 -29.33
CA VAL A 109 12.55 -39.68 -29.49
C VAL A 109 12.61 -40.58 -30.72
N THR A 110 13.03 -40.04 -31.85
CA THR A 110 13.40 -40.86 -33.01
C THR A 110 14.66 -41.65 -32.65
N ALA A 111 14.56 -42.97 -32.69
CA ALA A 111 15.67 -43.90 -32.57
C ALA A 111 16.45 -44.01 -33.88
#